data_AF-A0A350LU44-F1
#
_entry.id   AF-A0A350LU44-F1
#
_cell.length_a   1.000
_cell.length_b   1.000
_cell.length_c   1.000
_cell.angle_alpha   90.00
_cell.angle_beta   90.00
_cell.angle_gamma   90.00
#
_symmetry.space_group_name_H-M   'P 1'
#
loop_
_entity.id
_entity.type
_entity.pdbx_description
1 polymer ?
#
loop_
_entity_poly.entity_id
_entity_poly.type
_entity_poly.pdbx_seq_one_letter_code
_entity_poly.pdbx_strand_id
1 'polypeptide(L)'
;MDIILHLGAHRTATTSLQRHAQAQTAALATHGLAFWGPPVTRDGLLAGVIPAPGDHSDAARAARARGRIALRVARACEAGVTRLVVSDENMIGAPRTCLRRHRLYPGAGERMARLGDAFGGRITRAVLSIRAQDAWWASVLAYAVARGHRLPSAGDLDRL
;
A
#
# COMPACT_ATOMS: atom_id res chain seq x y z
N MET A 1 8.29 -17.23 -7.91
CA MET A 1 7.16 -16.31 -8.12
C MET A 1 7.67 -14.89 -8.04
N ASP A 2 7.32 -14.07 -9.02
CA ASP A 2 7.65 -12.65 -9.12
C ASP A 2 6.64 -11.82 -8.30
N ILE A 3 7.10 -10.97 -7.37
CA ILE A 3 6.22 -10.21 -6.47
C ILE A 3 6.37 -8.71 -6.74
N ILE A 4 5.28 -8.10 -7.21
CA ILE A 4 5.20 -6.71 -7.60
C ILE A 4 4.32 -5.96 -6.60
N LEU A 5 4.87 -4.90 -6.00
CA LEU A 5 4.09 -3.98 -5.19
C LEU A 5 3.55 -2.85 -6.07
N HIS A 6 2.23 -2.74 -6.19
CA HIS A 6 1.57 -1.56 -6.72
C HIS A 6 1.24 -0.62 -5.57
N LEU A 7 2.08 0.41 -5.39
CA LEU A 7 1.99 1.30 -4.24
C LEU A 7 0.82 2.28 -4.34
N GLY A 8 0.26 2.48 -5.54
CA GLY A 8 -0.96 3.25 -5.77
C GLY A 8 -0.96 4.66 -5.15
N ALA A 9 0.22 5.22 -4.91
CA ALA A 9 0.39 6.49 -4.25
C ALA A 9 -0.11 7.63 -5.14
N HIS A 10 -0.13 8.84 -4.61
CA HIS A 10 -0.53 10.03 -5.37
C HIS A 10 -1.97 10.05 -5.91
N ARG A 11 -2.83 9.11 -5.50
CA ARG A 11 -4.25 9.03 -5.88
C ARG A 11 -4.46 9.03 -7.41
N THR A 12 -3.67 8.24 -8.11
CA THR A 12 -3.72 8.09 -9.58
C THR A 12 -4.62 6.93 -10.01
N ALA A 13 -5.93 7.07 -9.78
CA ALA A 13 -6.95 6.08 -10.18
C ALA A 13 -6.76 4.64 -9.61
N THR A 14 -6.04 4.49 -8.50
CA THR A 14 -5.76 3.21 -7.83
C THR A 14 -7.02 2.37 -7.58
N THR A 15 -8.12 2.99 -7.14
CA THR A 15 -9.39 2.29 -6.89
C THR A 15 -9.99 1.71 -8.16
N SER A 16 -9.89 2.40 -9.30
CA SER A 16 -10.37 1.90 -10.59
C SER A 16 -9.56 0.68 -11.04
N LEU A 17 -8.23 0.77 -10.95
CA LEU A 17 -7.35 -0.37 -11.24
C LEU A 17 -7.65 -1.57 -10.34
N GLN A 18 -7.71 -1.35 -9.02
CA GLN A 18 -7.99 -2.41 -8.05
C GLN A 18 -9.34 -3.08 -8.31
N ARG A 19 -10.39 -2.30 -8.60
CA ARG A 19 -11.73 -2.82 -8.91
C ARG A 19 -11.70 -3.66 -10.20
N HIS A 20 -11.07 -3.14 -11.25
CA HIS A 20 -10.97 -3.85 -12.51
C HIS A 20 -10.19 -5.17 -12.36
N ALA A 21 -9.01 -5.13 -11.74
CA ALA A 21 -8.21 -6.33 -11.49
C ALA A 21 -8.96 -7.36 -10.64
N GLN A 22 -9.68 -6.93 -9.60
CA GLN A 22 -10.49 -7.82 -8.78
C GLN A 22 -11.60 -8.50 -9.61
N ALA A 23 -12.28 -7.75 -10.48
CA ALA A 23 -13.30 -8.30 -11.37
C ALA A 23 -12.74 -9.30 -12.39
N GLN A 24 -11.45 -9.21 -12.72
CA GLN A 24 -10.77 -10.06 -13.70
C GLN A 24 -9.95 -11.19 -13.06
N THR A 25 -10.09 -11.47 -11.75
CA THR A 25 -9.23 -12.42 -11.03
C THR A 25 -9.15 -13.80 -11.70
N ALA A 26 -10.27 -14.33 -12.20
CA ALA A 26 -10.28 -15.63 -12.90
C ALA A 26 -9.45 -15.59 -14.20
N ALA A 27 -9.59 -14.54 -15.00
CA ALA A 27 -8.81 -14.36 -16.22
C ALA A 27 -7.33 -14.11 -15.93
N LEU A 28 -7.01 -13.36 -14.86
CA LEU A 28 -5.61 -13.17 -14.44
C LEU A 28 -4.97 -14.50 -14.01
N ALA A 29 -5.74 -15.36 -13.34
CA ALA A 29 -5.26 -16.67 -12.89
C ALA A 29 -4.90 -17.60 -14.06
N THR A 30 -5.62 -17.57 -15.19
CA THR A 30 -5.25 -18.36 -16.38
C THR A 30 -3.90 -17.95 -16.98
N HIS A 31 -3.44 -16.73 -16.70
CA HIS A 31 -2.12 -16.21 -17.07
C HIS A 31 -1.08 -16.31 -15.93
N GLY A 32 -1.37 -17.11 -14.91
CA GLY A 32 -0.50 -17.31 -13.74
C GLY A 32 -0.33 -16.05 -12.88
N LEU A 33 -1.27 -15.11 -12.93
CA LEU A 33 -1.23 -13.87 -12.16
C LEU A 33 -2.27 -13.87 -11.03
N ALA A 34 -1.81 -13.64 -9.81
CA ALA A 34 -2.68 -13.33 -8.68
C ALA A 34 -2.65 -11.84 -8.36
N PHE A 35 -3.80 -11.30 -7.95
CA PHE A 35 -3.93 -9.92 -7.51
C PHE A 35 -4.42 -9.88 -6.06
N TRP A 36 -3.61 -9.30 -5.17
CA TRP A 36 -3.96 -9.05 -3.77
C TRP A 36 -4.24 -7.56 -3.57
N GLY A 37 -5.50 -7.18 -3.71
CA GLY A 37 -5.99 -5.82 -3.46
C GLY A 37 -6.34 -5.54 -2.00
N PRO A 38 -6.96 -4.37 -1.71
CA PRO A 38 -7.38 -3.98 -0.35
C PRO A 38 -8.21 -5.02 0.41
N PRO A 39 -9.15 -5.78 -0.20
CA PRO A 39 -9.86 -6.84 0.51
C PRO A 39 -8.95 -7.94 1.08
N VAL A 40 -7.78 -8.15 0.48
CA VAL A 40 -6.81 -9.16 0.92
C VAL A 40 -5.78 -8.55 1.86
N THR A 41 -5.22 -7.38 1.51
CA THR A 41 -4.16 -6.73 2.29
C THR A 41 -4.66 -6.24 3.65
N ARG A 42 -5.92 -5.82 3.72
CA ARG A 42 -6.56 -5.28 4.93
C ARG A 42 -7.30 -6.33 5.76
N ASP A 43 -7.52 -7.52 5.22
CA ASP A 43 -8.06 -8.69 5.94
C ASP A 43 -6.95 -9.44 6.72
N GLY A 44 -6.17 -8.70 7.50
CA GLY A 44 -5.14 -9.24 8.39
C GLY A 44 -3.85 -9.76 7.74
N LEU A 45 -3.76 -9.84 6.40
CA LEU A 45 -2.54 -10.29 5.71
C LEU A 45 -1.31 -9.47 6.16
N LEU A 46 -1.41 -8.15 6.11
CA LEU A 46 -0.31 -7.24 6.46
C LEU A 46 -0.31 -6.81 7.94
N ALA A 47 -1.16 -7.40 8.78
CA ALA A 47 -1.26 -7.01 10.19
C ALA A 47 0.07 -7.23 10.94
N GLY A 48 0.62 -6.19 11.56
CA GLY A 48 1.90 -6.27 12.27
C GLY A 48 3.14 -6.18 11.39
N VAL A 49 3.00 -5.96 10.07
CA VAL A 49 4.14 -5.58 9.20
C VAL A 49 4.59 -4.15 9.52
N ILE A 50 3.62 -3.23 9.59
CA ILE A 50 3.86 -1.84 9.99
C ILE A 50 3.31 -1.65 11.41
N PRO A 51 4.15 -1.25 12.39
CA PRO A 51 3.69 -1.00 13.76
C PRO A 51 2.75 0.21 13.81
N ALA A 52 1.81 0.19 14.76
CA ALA A 52 0.97 1.34 15.03
C ALA A 52 1.78 2.44 15.74
N PRO A 53 1.40 3.73 15.61
CA PRO A 53 2.03 4.80 16.38
C PRO A 53 1.94 4.50 17.88
N GLY A 54 3.09 4.52 18.58
CA GLY A 54 3.17 4.22 20.02
C GLY A 54 3.39 2.75 20.37
N ASP A 55 3.31 1.83 19.41
CA ASP A 55 3.75 0.45 19.62
C ASP A 55 5.28 0.39 19.61
N HIS A 56 5.87 -0.22 20.63
CA HIS A 56 7.23 -0.74 20.51
C HIS A 56 7.24 -1.86 19.46
N SER A 57 8.32 -1.95 18.69
CA SER A 57 8.43 -2.97 17.64
C SER A 57 8.41 -4.36 18.29
N ASP A 58 7.30 -5.07 18.16
CA ASP A 58 7.17 -6.44 18.65
C ASP A 58 7.68 -7.39 17.56
N ALA A 59 8.92 -7.85 17.73
CA ALA A 59 9.55 -8.80 16.83
C ALA A 59 8.69 -10.05 16.62
N ALA A 60 7.90 -10.48 17.62
CA ALA A 60 7.00 -11.60 17.48
C ALA A 60 5.83 -11.30 16.53
N ARG A 61 5.27 -10.08 16.55
CA ARG A 61 4.23 -9.66 15.59
C ARG A 61 4.77 -9.61 14.16
N ALA A 62 5.96 -9.08 13.97
CA ALA A 62 6.62 -9.04 12.66
C ALA A 62 6.89 -10.47 12.14
N ALA A 63 7.40 -11.36 13.00
CA ALA A 63 7.62 -12.77 12.67
C ALA A 63 6.31 -13.49 12.29
N ARG A 64 5.23 -13.28 13.06
CA ARG A 64 3.90 -13.82 12.73
C ARG A 64 3.40 -13.30 11.38
N ALA A 65 3.59 -12.00 11.09
CA ALA A 65 3.20 -11.42 9.81
C ALA A 65 3.95 -12.05 8.64
N ARG A 66 5.27 -12.19 8.76
CA ARG A 66 6.12 -12.88 7.79
C ARG A 66 5.63 -14.32 7.52
N GLY A 67 5.35 -15.08 8.58
CA GLY A 67 4.84 -16.45 8.47
C GLY A 67 3.50 -16.53 7.73
N ARG A 68 2.55 -15.64 8.05
CA ARG A 68 1.25 -15.58 7.35
C ARG A 68 1.40 -15.24 5.87
N ILE A 69 2.24 -14.26 5.54
CA ILE A 69 2.51 -13.88 4.15
C ILE A 69 3.18 -15.03 3.41
N ALA A 70 4.18 -15.68 4.02
CA ALA A 70 4.86 -16.82 3.43
C ALA A 70 3.90 -17.97 3.12
N LEU A 71 2.98 -18.30 4.02
CA LEU A 71 1.96 -19.32 3.80
C LEU A 71 1.02 -18.96 2.63
N ARG A 72 0.53 -17.72 2.57
CA ARG A 72 -0.33 -17.26 1.46
C ARG A 72 0.41 -17.28 0.12
N VAL A 73 1.70 -16.90 0.12
CA VAL A 73 2.56 -16.97 -1.06
C VAL A 73 2.77 -18.42 -1.50
N ALA A 74 3.07 -19.33 -0.57
CA ALA A 74 3.28 -20.75 -0.88
C ALA A 74 2.03 -21.37 -1.53
N ARG A 75 0.84 -21.12 -0.96
CA ARG A 75 -0.44 -21.56 -1.55
C ARG A 75 -0.68 -21.00 -2.95
N ALA A 76 -0.30 -19.75 -3.20
CA ALA A 76 -0.39 -19.16 -4.54
C ALA A 76 0.55 -19.88 -5.52
N CYS A 77 1.78 -20.17 -5.12
CA CYS A 77 2.73 -20.94 -5.92
C CYS A 77 2.20 -22.35 -6.23
N GLU A 78 1.65 -23.05 -5.23
CA GLU A 78 1.03 -24.38 -5.40
C GLU A 78 -0.15 -24.35 -6.38
N ALA A 79 -0.89 -23.24 -6.44
CA ALA A 79 -1.96 -23.00 -7.40
C ALA A 79 -1.47 -22.58 -8.80
N GLY A 80 -0.16 -22.64 -9.08
CA GLY A 80 0.42 -22.30 -10.39
C GLY A 80 0.64 -20.80 -10.62
N VAL A 81 0.53 -19.95 -9.59
CA VAL A 81 0.78 -18.51 -9.73
C VAL A 81 2.28 -18.27 -9.90
N THR A 82 2.63 -17.60 -11.00
CA THR A 82 4.01 -17.22 -11.33
C THR A 82 4.29 -15.76 -11.02
N ARG A 83 3.26 -14.90 -11.02
CA ARG A 83 3.33 -13.47 -10.71
C ARG A 83 2.26 -13.06 -9.70
N LEU A 84 2.67 -12.29 -8.71
CA LEU A 84 1.79 -11.75 -7.68
C LEU A 84 1.87 -10.22 -7.67
N VAL A 85 0.73 -9.56 -7.90
CA VAL A 85 0.59 -8.12 -7.70
C VAL A 85 -0.07 -7.85 -6.36
N VAL A 86 0.58 -7.10 -5.48
CA VAL A 86 0.00 -6.65 -4.20
C VAL A 86 -0.25 -5.15 -4.29
N SER A 87 -1.51 -4.74 -4.15
CA SER A 87 -1.95 -3.37 -4.42
C SER A 87 -2.66 -2.76 -3.22
N ASP A 88 -2.05 -1.77 -2.59
CA ASP A 88 -2.68 -0.96 -1.54
C ASP A 88 -2.02 0.42 -1.45
N GLU A 89 -2.82 1.47 -1.63
CA GLU A 89 -2.37 2.86 -1.68
C GLU A 89 -1.75 3.38 -0.36
N ASN A 90 -1.96 2.67 0.75
CA ASN A 90 -1.47 3.08 2.07
C ASN A 90 -0.18 2.37 2.51
N MET A 91 0.41 1.52 1.66
CA MET A 91 1.64 0.77 1.99
C MET A 91 2.77 1.70 2.45
N ILE A 92 3.05 2.76 1.68
CA ILE A 92 4.10 3.73 1.99
C ILE A 92 3.65 4.87 2.92
N GLY A 93 2.38 4.88 3.31
CA GLY A 93 1.80 5.85 4.24
C GLY A 93 0.45 6.39 3.75
N ALA A 94 -0.36 6.87 4.69
CA ALA A 94 -1.66 7.46 4.38
C ALA A 94 -1.52 8.95 4.00
N PRO A 95 -2.32 9.46 3.05
CA PRO A 95 -2.34 10.89 2.70
C PRO A 95 -2.55 11.82 3.89
N ARG A 96 -3.39 11.40 4.86
CA ARG A 96 -3.59 12.08 6.16
C ARG A 96 -2.27 12.39 6.89
N THR A 97 -1.33 11.45 6.89
CA THR A 97 -0.03 11.64 7.56
C THR A 97 0.80 12.67 6.83
N CYS A 98 0.68 12.73 5.50
CA CYS A 98 1.39 13.71 4.69
C CYS A 98 0.90 15.13 4.98
N LEU A 99 -0.43 15.33 5.05
CA LEU A 99 -1.02 16.60 5.48
C LEU A 99 -0.53 17.00 6.87
N ARG A 100 -0.63 16.11 7.88
CA ARG A 100 -0.23 16.42 9.26
C ARG A 100 1.25 16.75 9.40
N ARG A 101 2.10 16.21 8.53
CA ARG A 101 3.57 16.37 8.61
C ARG A 101 4.12 17.35 7.58
N HIS A 102 3.27 17.93 6.73
CA HIS A 102 3.66 18.78 5.60
C HIS A 102 4.80 18.18 4.77
N ARG A 103 4.76 16.85 4.58
CA ARG A 103 5.81 16.09 3.89
C ARG A 103 5.22 14.91 3.16
N LEU A 104 5.75 14.62 1.99
CA LEU A 104 5.39 13.42 1.22
C LEU A 104 5.93 12.18 1.91
N TYR A 105 5.02 11.30 2.33
CA TYR A 105 5.30 9.96 2.83
C TYR A 105 6.57 9.85 3.73
N PRO A 106 6.66 10.59 4.85
CA PRO A 106 7.90 10.77 5.63
C PRO A 106 8.45 9.51 6.32
N GLY A 107 7.85 8.33 6.08
CA GLY A 107 8.33 7.02 6.55
C GLY A 107 8.30 5.95 5.46
N ALA A 108 8.26 6.35 4.18
CA ALA A 108 8.18 5.42 3.05
C ALA A 108 9.33 4.40 3.06
N GLY A 109 10.57 4.85 3.29
CA GLY A 109 11.75 3.98 3.31
C GLY A 109 11.64 2.87 4.37
N GLU A 110 11.33 3.23 5.62
CA GLU A 110 11.14 2.25 6.70
C GLU A 110 10.01 1.27 6.40
N ARG A 111 8.88 1.78 5.88
CA ARG A 111 7.74 0.94 5.50
C ARG A 111 8.09 -0.04 4.40
N MET A 112 8.84 0.40 3.39
CA MET A 112 9.31 -0.45 2.30
C MET A 112 10.31 -1.50 2.79
N ALA A 113 11.21 -1.15 3.70
CA ALA A 113 12.12 -2.12 4.31
C ALA A 113 11.35 -3.22 5.08
N ARG A 114 10.34 -2.84 5.87
CA ARG A 114 9.48 -3.78 6.61
C ARG A 114 8.65 -4.66 5.68
N LEU A 115 8.13 -4.12 4.59
CA LEU A 115 7.44 -4.91 3.56
C LEU A 115 8.42 -5.87 2.87
N GLY A 116 9.60 -5.41 2.50
CA GLY A 116 10.70 -6.23 1.98
C GLY A 116 10.97 -7.45 2.85
N ASP A 117 11.20 -7.20 4.14
CA ASP A 117 11.43 -8.23 5.15
C ASP A 117 10.22 -9.18 5.32
N ALA A 118 9.00 -8.65 5.39
CA ALA A 118 7.78 -9.44 5.55
C ALA A 118 7.50 -10.38 4.37
N PHE A 119 7.90 -10.00 3.15
CA PHE A 119 7.84 -10.85 1.96
C PHE A 119 9.08 -11.75 1.77
N GLY A 120 10.04 -11.69 2.70
CA GLY A 120 11.26 -12.50 2.69
C GLY A 120 12.27 -12.07 1.63
N GLY A 121 12.33 -10.76 1.32
CA GLY A 121 13.23 -10.22 0.29
C GLY A 121 12.84 -10.55 -1.15
N ARG A 122 11.66 -11.13 -1.38
CA ARG A 122 11.21 -11.61 -2.71
C ARG A 122 10.48 -10.57 -3.56
N ILE A 123 10.35 -9.33 -3.08
CA ILE A 123 9.77 -8.23 -3.87
C ILE A 123 10.80 -7.85 -4.94
N THR A 124 10.40 -7.95 -6.20
CA THR A 124 11.25 -7.69 -7.37
C THR A 124 11.02 -6.29 -7.94
N ARG A 125 9.83 -5.72 -7.71
CA ARG A 125 9.43 -4.45 -8.30
C ARG A 125 8.47 -3.70 -7.37
N ALA A 126 8.71 -2.40 -7.24
CA ALA A 126 7.75 -1.46 -6.69
C ALA A 126 7.31 -0.50 -7.82
N VAL A 127 6.01 -0.39 -8.03
CA VAL A 127 5.39 0.49 -9.02
C VAL A 127 4.80 1.69 -8.30
N LEU A 128 5.29 2.87 -8.67
CA LEU A 128 4.86 4.15 -8.12
C LEU A 128 4.43 5.05 -9.27
N SER A 129 3.19 5.55 -9.19
CA SER A 129 2.71 6.60 -10.07
C SER A 129 2.86 7.95 -9.37
N ILE A 130 3.46 8.91 -10.05
CA ILE A 130 3.70 10.26 -9.54
C ILE A 130 2.76 11.24 -10.26
N ARG A 131 2.14 12.12 -9.49
CA ARG A 131 1.32 13.24 -9.96
C ARG A 131 2.04 14.55 -9.62
N ALA A 132 1.81 15.59 -10.42
CA ALA A 132 2.24 16.95 -10.08
C ALA A 132 1.84 17.31 -8.64
N GLN A 133 2.79 17.87 -7.87
CA GLN A 133 2.69 17.98 -6.42
C GLN A 133 1.60 18.95 -5.98
N ASP A 134 1.47 20.07 -6.68
CA ASP A 134 0.38 21.04 -6.56
C ASP A 134 -0.99 20.37 -6.70
N ALA A 135 -1.18 19.59 -7.76
CA ALA A 135 -2.42 18.89 -8.03
C ALA A 135 -2.68 17.75 -7.03
N TRP A 136 -1.62 17.15 -6.49
CA TRP A 136 -1.73 16.13 -5.46
C TRP A 136 -2.13 16.72 -4.11
N TRP A 137 -1.48 17.81 -3.66
CA TRP A 137 -1.82 18.50 -2.42
C TRP A 137 -3.26 18.99 -2.45
N ALA A 138 -3.67 19.64 -3.54
CA ALA A 138 -5.06 20.08 -3.75
C ALA A 138 -6.04 18.89 -3.67
N SER A 139 -5.72 17.76 -4.32
CA SER A 139 -6.53 16.54 -4.27
C SER A 139 -6.69 15.99 -2.86
N VAL A 140 -5.61 15.88 -2.09
CA VAL A 140 -5.62 15.33 -0.73
C VAL A 140 -6.34 16.27 0.25
N LEU A 141 -6.16 17.58 0.12
CA LEU A 141 -6.91 18.60 0.88
C LEU A 141 -8.41 18.52 0.58
N ALA A 142 -8.80 18.53 -0.69
CA ALA A 142 -10.21 18.44 -1.09
C ALA A 142 -10.87 17.16 -0.55
N TYR A 143 -10.14 16.04 -0.55
CA TYR A 143 -10.63 14.79 0.04
C TYR A 143 -10.75 14.85 1.57
N ALA A 144 -9.82 15.52 2.25
CA ALA A 144 -9.94 15.73 3.70
C ALA A 144 -11.17 16.61 4.02
N VAL A 145 -11.38 17.70 3.28
CA VAL A 145 -12.55 18.58 3.46
C VAL A 145 -13.86 17.80 3.21
N ALA A 146 -13.92 17.01 2.14
CA ALA A 146 -15.08 16.15 1.86
C ALA A 146 -15.35 15.10 2.95
N ARG A 147 -14.37 14.83 3.82
CA ARG A 147 -14.47 13.95 4.99
C ARG A 147 -14.77 14.70 6.30
N GLY A 148 -15.08 15.99 6.24
CA GLY A 148 -15.46 16.82 7.38
C GLY A 148 -14.30 17.56 8.06
N HIS A 149 -13.10 17.58 7.46
CA HIS A 149 -12.02 18.44 7.95
C HIS A 149 -12.26 19.90 7.56
N ARG A 150 -11.71 20.84 8.34
CA ARG A 150 -11.81 22.28 8.06
C ARG A 150 -11.17 22.64 6.71
N LEU A 151 -11.67 23.71 6.09
CA LEU A 151 -11.01 24.33 4.95
C LEU A 151 -9.59 24.80 5.35
N PRO A 152 -8.59 24.65 4.47
CA PRO A 152 -7.25 25.16 4.73
C PRO A 152 -7.27 26.69 4.74
N SER A 153 -6.52 27.28 5.67
CA SER A 153 -6.19 28.71 5.66
C SER A 153 -5.00 28.97 4.73
N ALA A 154 -4.77 30.23 4.36
CA ALA A 154 -3.59 30.62 3.59
C ALA A 154 -2.28 30.11 4.24
N GLY A 155 -2.14 30.28 5.56
CA GLY A 155 -0.96 29.79 6.29
C GLY A 155 -0.87 28.27 6.41
N ASP A 156 -1.92 27.49 6.14
CA ASP A 156 -1.80 26.04 5.98
C ASP A 156 -1.23 25.69 4.60
N LEU A 157 -1.60 26.46 3.57
CA LEU A 157 -1.13 26.27 2.18
C LEU A 157 0.33 26.68 2.02
N ASP A 158 0.78 27.75 2.68
CA ASP A 158 2.17 28.22 2.65
C ASP A 158 3.17 27.20 3.22
N ARG A 159 2.68 26.19 3.95
CA ARG A 159 3.49 25.13 4.57
C ARG A 159 3.64 23.87 3.71
N LEU A 160 2.93 23.75 2.59
CA LEU A 160 2.90 22.56 1.71
C LEU A 160 3.90 22.64 0.55
#